data_AF-A0A969Q715-F1
#
_entry.id   AF-A0A969Q715-F1
#
_cell.length_a   1.000
_cell.length_b   1.000
_cell.length_c   1.000
_cell.angle_alpha   90.00
_cell.angle_beta   90.00
_cell.angle_gamma   90.00
#
_symmetry.space_group_name_H-M   'P 1'
#
loop_
_entity.id
_entity.type
_entity.pdbx_description
1 polymer ?
#
loop_
_entity_poly.entity_id
_entity_poly.type
_entity_poly.pdbx_seq_one_letter_code
_entity_poly.pdbx_strand_id
1 'polypeptide(L)'
;MISRAHARPPNAQLGLTRRDVDGADFSLLLRYERDRSDDLLNPTRGWRAAGDVQPALFVGDNQTIPYGRIVISGSYYQPISALVGGVMAARGKAGILITENQRLPFDRRFFAGGGGSVRGYAFQSIGPRDINDNPLGGQSVLEAAIEARWTLRGPLGMAVFVDAARVGAFDTLDEQQTRVGVG
;
A
#
# COMPACT_ATOMS: atom_id res chain seq x y z
N MET A 1 -9.52 26.66 -15.31
CA MET A 1 -10.39 25.48 -15.55
C MET A 1 -10.28 24.59 -14.32
N ILE A 2 -11.33 24.47 -13.51
CA ILE A 2 -11.30 23.70 -12.26
C ILE A 2 -11.54 22.23 -12.64
N SER A 3 -10.53 21.38 -12.50
CA SER A 3 -10.67 19.93 -12.66
C SER A 3 -11.76 19.44 -11.70
N ARG A 4 -12.87 18.93 -12.25
CA ARG A 4 -13.97 18.41 -11.44
C ARG A 4 -13.45 17.17 -10.72
N ALA A 5 -13.50 17.22 -9.40
CA ALA A 5 -13.33 16.06 -8.56
C ALA A 5 -14.08 14.84 -9.10
N HIS A 6 -13.34 13.78 -9.40
CA HIS A 6 -13.91 12.54 -9.87
C HIS A 6 -13.95 11.56 -8.69
N ALA A 7 -15.09 11.50 -8.02
CA ALA A 7 -15.37 10.38 -7.13
C ALA A 7 -15.78 9.20 -8.00
N ARG A 8 -15.05 8.09 -7.93
CA ARG A 8 -15.53 6.85 -8.54
C ARG A 8 -16.54 6.22 -7.59
N PRO A 9 -17.74 5.84 -8.06
CA PRO A 9 -18.68 5.11 -7.21
C PRO A 9 -17.99 3.84 -6.69
N PRO A 10 -18.35 3.35 -5.49
CA PRO A 10 -17.80 2.10 -5.01
C PRO A 10 -18.05 1.00 -6.04
N ASN A 11 -16.99 0.32 -6.47
CA ASN A 11 -17.09 -0.78 -7.40
C ASN A 11 -16.81 -2.09 -6.67
N ALA A 12 -17.67 -3.07 -6.93
CA ALA A 12 -17.50 -4.44 -6.47
C ALA A 12 -16.91 -5.26 -7.62
N GLN A 13 -15.82 -5.96 -7.35
CA GLN A 13 -15.20 -6.90 -8.27
C GLN A 13 -15.20 -8.28 -7.62
N LEU A 14 -15.81 -9.25 -8.30
CA LEU A 14 -15.71 -10.66 -7.93
C LEU A 14 -14.50 -11.25 -8.64
N GLY A 15 -13.62 -11.90 -7.86
CA GLY A 15 -12.40 -12.51 -8.38
C GLY A 15 -12.35 -13.99 -8.05
N LEU A 16 -12.10 -14.80 -9.08
CA LEU A 16 -11.70 -16.20 -8.93
C LEU A 16 -10.24 -16.28 -9.36
N THR A 17 -9.32 -16.44 -8.43
CA THR A 17 -7.90 -16.62 -8.75
C THR A 17 -7.51 -18.05 -8.44
N ARG A 18 -7.39 -18.86 -9.49
CA ARG A 18 -6.74 -20.17 -9.43
C ARG A 18 -5.28 -19.97 -9.82
N ARG A 19 -4.35 -20.21 -8.90
CA ARG A 19 -2.90 -20.22 -9.18
C ARG A 19 -2.28 -21.44 -8.52
N ASP A 20 -1.18 -21.94 -9.10
CA ASP A 20 -0.49 -23.22 -8.87
C ASP A 20 0.05 -23.46 -7.45
N VAL A 21 -0.78 -23.25 -6.43
CA VAL A 21 -0.48 -23.53 -5.03
C VAL A 21 -1.70 -24.24 -4.44
N ASP A 22 -1.78 -25.57 -4.61
CA ASP A 22 -2.64 -26.54 -3.91
C ASP A 22 -3.99 -26.00 -3.33
N GLY A 23 -4.75 -25.25 -4.14
CA GLY A 23 -5.97 -24.59 -3.68
C GLY A 23 -6.56 -23.53 -4.62
N ALA A 24 -7.76 -23.06 -4.25
CA ALA A 24 -8.52 -22.02 -4.93
C ALA A 24 -8.86 -20.88 -3.97
N ASP A 25 -8.83 -19.65 -4.46
CA ASP A 25 -9.21 -18.48 -3.69
C ASP A 25 -10.45 -17.81 -4.28
N PHE A 26 -11.45 -17.63 -3.42
CA PHE A 26 -12.72 -16.99 -3.74
C PHE A 26 -12.78 -15.69 -2.96
N SER A 27 -12.82 -14.55 -3.64
CA SER A 27 -12.91 -13.26 -2.97
C SER A 27 -13.83 -12.28 -3.65
N LEU A 28 -14.40 -11.39 -2.84
CA LEU A 28 -15.16 -10.23 -3.28
C LEU A 28 -14.38 -8.99 -2.86
N LEU A 29 -13.94 -8.17 -3.81
CA LEU A 29 -13.30 -6.90 -3.53
C LEU A 29 -14.32 -5.78 -3.65
N LEU A 30 -14.58 -5.08 -2.55
CA LEU A 30 -15.27 -3.80 -2.55
C LEU A 30 -14.24 -2.69 -2.42
N ARG A 31 -14.19 -1.79 -3.41
CA ARG A 31 -13.31 -0.63 -3.40
C ARG A 31 -14.10 0.65 -3.44
N TYR A 32 -13.67 1.61 -2.63
CA TYR A 32 -14.10 3.00 -2.69
C TYR A 32 -12.89 3.89 -2.96
N GLU A 33 -13.00 4.82 -3.91
CA GLU A 33 -11.91 5.72 -4.26
C GLU A 33 -12.42 7.14 -4.53
N ARG A 34 -11.69 8.12 -4.01
CA ARG A 34 -11.99 9.52 -4.21
C ARG A 34 -10.74 10.29 -4.59
N ASP A 35 -10.77 10.90 -5.76
CA ASP A 35 -9.70 11.75 -6.27
C ASP A 35 -10.15 13.22 -6.30
N ARG A 36 -9.39 14.05 -5.58
CA ARG A 36 -9.53 15.52 -5.50
C ARG A 36 -8.24 16.21 -5.91
N SER A 37 -7.31 15.48 -6.53
CA SER A 37 -6.10 16.03 -7.11
C SER A 37 -6.40 16.81 -8.40
N ASP A 38 -5.52 17.74 -8.72
CA ASP A 38 -5.62 18.60 -9.89
C ASP A 38 -5.23 17.91 -11.20
N ASP A 39 -4.25 16.99 -11.16
CA ASP A 39 -3.76 16.24 -12.32
C ASP A 39 -3.57 14.76 -12.01
N LEU A 40 -3.99 13.86 -12.91
CA LEU A 40 -3.94 12.41 -12.72
C LEU A 40 -2.50 11.87 -12.67
N LEU A 41 -1.65 12.33 -13.58
CA LEU A 41 -0.29 11.81 -13.80
C LEU A 41 0.74 12.57 -12.97
N ASN A 42 0.54 13.87 -12.77
CA ASN A 42 1.47 14.73 -12.06
C ASN A 42 0.77 15.74 -11.11
N PRO A 43 0.15 15.25 -10.01
CA PRO A 43 -0.63 16.09 -9.11
C PRO A 43 0.23 17.13 -8.38
N THR A 44 -0.19 18.39 -8.39
CA THR A 44 0.48 19.48 -7.67
C THR A 44 -0.31 19.97 -6.46
N ARG A 45 -1.62 19.69 -6.42
CA ARG A 45 -2.53 20.09 -5.36
C ARG A 45 -3.61 19.05 -5.13
N GLY A 46 -4.04 18.91 -3.88
CA GLY A 46 -5.23 18.14 -3.53
C GLY A 46 -4.87 16.79 -2.92
N TRP A 47 -5.77 15.82 -3.02
CA TRP A 47 -5.58 14.53 -2.36
C TRP A 47 -6.28 13.40 -3.08
N ARG A 48 -5.83 12.18 -2.77
CA ARG A 48 -6.46 10.92 -3.18
C ARG A 48 -6.65 10.05 -1.96
N ALA A 49 -7.75 9.32 -1.90
CA ALA A 49 -7.97 8.30 -0.88
C ALA A 49 -8.65 7.09 -1.51
N ALA A 50 -8.26 5.91 -1.04
CA ALA A 50 -8.90 4.66 -1.40
C ALA A 50 -9.06 3.77 -0.16
N GLY A 51 -10.16 3.01 -0.14
CA GLY A 51 -10.43 1.97 0.82
C GLY A 51 -10.85 0.70 0.10
N ASP A 52 -10.24 -0.42 0.46
CA ASP A 52 -10.50 -1.74 -0.09
C ASP A 52 -10.94 -2.66 1.06
N VAL A 53 -12.05 -3.38 0.88
CA VAL A 53 -12.54 -4.43 1.78
C VAL A 53 -12.71 -5.70 0.97
N GLN A 54 -12.08 -6.78 1.42
CA GLN A 54 -12.02 -8.04 0.70
C GLN A 54 -12.30 -9.22 1.65
N PRO A 55 -13.56 -9.61 1.86
CA PRO A 55 -13.88 -10.94 2.35
C PRO A 55 -13.46 -12.00 1.34
N ALA A 56 -12.88 -13.09 1.83
CA ALA A 56 -12.35 -14.16 1.01
C ALA A 56 -12.43 -15.52 1.70
N LEU A 57 -12.38 -16.57 0.88
CA LEU A 57 -12.36 -17.96 1.28
C LEU A 57 -11.27 -18.67 0.48
N PHE A 58 -10.23 -19.12 1.17
CA PHE A 58 -9.23 -20.00 0.60
C PHE A 58 -9.66 -21.46 0.79
N VAL A 59 -9.65 -22.25 -0.28
CA VAL A 59 -9.98 -23.67 -0.28
C VAL A 59 -8.76 -24.44 -0.78
N GLY A 60 -7.98 -25.00 0.13
CA GLY A 60 -6.86 -25.90 -0.18
C GLY A 60 -7.25 -27.37 -0.06
N ASP A 61 -6.32 -28.25 -0.42
CA ASP A 61 -6.57 -29.71 -0.48
C ASP A 61 -7.13 -30.32 0.81
N ASN A 62 -6.71 -29.81 1.99
CA ASN A 62 -7.10 -30.33 3.30
C ASN A 62 -7.64 -29.26 4.28
N GLN A 63 -7.82 -28.01 3.82
CA GLN A 63 -8.24 -26.92 4.70
C GLN A 63 -8.98 -25.82 3.94
N THR A 64 -10.06 -25.33 4.55
CA THR A 64 -10.78 -24.15 4.09
C THR A 64 -10.60 -23.04 5.11
N ILE A 65 -10.07 -21.90 4.68
CA ILE A 65 -9.70 -20.78 5.54
C ILE A 65 -10.48 -19.54 5.10
N PRO A 66 -11.48 -19.08 5.88
CA PRO A 66 -12.06 -17.77 5.69
C PRO A 66 -11.06 -16.70 6.17
N TYR A 67 -10.96 -15.62 5.41
CA TYR A 67 -10.17 -14.46 5.79
C TYR A 67 -10.78 -13.16 5.26
N GLY A 68 -10.46 -12.06 5.91
CA GLY A 68 -10.83 -10.71 5.49
C GLY A 68 -9.59 -9.85 5.33
N ARG A 69 -9.54 -9.04 4.28
CA ARG A 69 -8.45 -8.08 4.06
C ARG A 69 -9.03 -6.68 3.94
N ILE A 70 -8.51 -5.75 4.72
CA ILE A 70 -8.90 -4.34 4.68
C ILE A 70 -7.66 -3.53 4.41
N VAL A 71 -7.72 -2.63 3.44
CA VAL A 71 -6.62 -1.72 3.09
C VAL A 71 -7.17 -0.31 2.94
N ILE A 72 -6.51 0.66 3.56
CA ILE A 72 -6.75 2.07 3.33
C ILE A 72 -5.47 2.70 2.81
N SER A 73 -5.60 3.63 1.88
CA SER A 73 -4.46 4.38 1.35
C SER A 73 -4.86 5.80 1.01
N GLY A 74 -3.89 6.70 1.01
CA GLY A 74 -4.12 8.07 0.60
C GLY A 74 -2.84 8.80 0.27
N SER A 75 -3.01 9.91 -0.45
CA SER A 75 -1.92 10.82 -0.79
C SER A 75 -2.43 12.26 -0.74
N TYR A 76 -1.55 13.18 -0.34
CA TYR A 76 -1.82 14.61 -0.26
C TYR A 76 -0.71 15.37 -0.98
N TYR A 77 -1.08 16.42 -1.71
CA TYR A 77 -0.19 17.22 -2.54
C TYR A 77 -0.40 18.69 -2.25
N GLN A 78 0.69 19.40 -1.99
CA GLN A 78 0.67 20.82 -1.68
C GLN A 78 1.85 21.54 -2.35
N PRO A 79 1.60 22.64 -3.09
CA PRO A 79 2.68 23.49 -3.58
C PRO A 79 3.45 24.10 -2.41
N ILE A 80 4.78 24.10 -2.45
CA ILE A 80 5.61 24.58 -1.35
C ILE A 80 5.49 26.10 -1.20
N SER A 81 5.83 26.85 -2.25
CA SER A 81 5.58 28.30 -2.35
C SER A 81 5.76 28.77 -3.80
N ALA A 82 5.23 29.95 -4.13
CA ALA A 82 5.46 30.57 -5.43
C ALA A 82 6.92 31.05 -5.63
N LEU A 83 7.65 31.32 -4.53
CA LEU A 83 9.04 31.81 -4.56
C LEU A 83 10.05 30.68 -4.76
N VAL A 84 9.85 29.54 -4.08
CA VAL A 84 10.75 28.38 -4.14
C VAL A 84 10.33 27.40 -5.24
N GLY A 85 9.06 27.45 -5.65
CA GLY A 85 8.47 26.44 -6.53
C GLY A 85 8.44 25.05 -5.87
N GLY A 86 7.97 24.06 -6.63
CA GLY A 86 7.93 22.66 -6.20
C GLY A 86 6.66 22.25 -5.46
N VAL A 87 6.58 20.95 -5.21
CA VAL A 87 5.41 20.28 -4.61
C VAL A 87 5.91 19.38 -3.47
N MET A 88 5.26 19.50 -2.32
CA MET A 88 5.34 18.52 -1.25
C MET A 88 4.23 17.49 -1.44
N ALA A 89 4.59 16.22 -1.34
CA ALA A 89 3.69 15.09 -1.39
C ALA A 89 3.84 14.26 -0.12
N ALA A 90 2.72 13.81 0.42
CA ALA A 90 2.68 12.81 1.47
C ALA A 90 1.85 11.62 0.99
N ARG A 91 2.23 10.40 1.35
CA ARG A 91 1.45 9.19 1.11
C ARG A 91 1.40 8.31 2.35
N GLY A 92 0.32 7.57 2.49
CA GLY A 92 0.13 6.60 3.55
C GLY A 92 -0.67 5.40 3.07
N LYS A 93 -0.39 4.24 3.66
CA LYS A 93 -1.12 3.00 3.45
C LYS A 93 -1.14 2.20 4.74
N ALA A 94 -2.31 1.71 5.12
CA ALA A 94 -2.45 0.76 6.21
C ALA A 94 -3.27 -0.44 5.74
N GLY A 95 -2.91 -1.63 6.18
CA GLY A 95 -3.61 -2.85 5.81
C GLY A 95 -3.64 -3.83 6.96
N ILE A 96 -4.76 -4.55 7.09
CA ILE A 96 -4.94 -5.63 8.04
C ILE A 96 -5.53 -6.86 7.35
N LEU A 97 -5.10 -8.02 7.81
CA LEU A 97 -5.54 -9.34 7.40
C LEU A 97 -6.11 -10.00 8.64
N ILE A 98 -7.40 -10.29 8.58
CA ILE A 98 -8.19 -10.90 9.65
C ILE A 98 -8.39 -12.35 9.28
N THR A 99 -7.87 -13.26 10.09
CA THR A 99 -8.08 -14.71 9.92
C THR A 99 -7.90 -15.41 11.26
N GLU A 100 -8.64 -16.47 11.49
CA GLU A 100 -8.48 -17.34 12.66
C GLU A 100 -7.38 -18.39 12.46
N ASN A 101 -6.87 -18.55 11.22
CA ASN A 101 -5.89 -19.57 10.88
C ASN A 101 -4.57 -18.96 10.43
N GLN A 102 -3.53 -19.14 11.25
CA GLN A 102 -2.17 -18.65 10.97
C GLN A 102 -1.50 -19.37 9.78
N ARG A 103 -2.07 -20.49 9.30
CA ARG A 103 -1.62 -21.23 8.11
C ARG A 103 -2.08 -20.60 6.79
N LEU A 104 -2.70 -19.42 6.82
CA LEU A 104 -3.04 -18.72 5.58
C LEU A 104 -1.77 -18.56 4.71
N PRO A 105 -1.83 -18.95 3.42
CA PRO A 105 -0.68 -18.91 2.52
C PRO A 105 0.03 -17.54 2.47
N PHE A 106 1.35 -17.59 2.24
CA PHE A 106 2.21 -16.40 2.29
C PHE A 106 1.83 -15.32 1.26
N ASP A 107 1.29 -15.72 0.10
CA ASP A 107 0.85 -14.83 -0.98
C ASP A 107 -0.35 -13.93 -0.58
N ARG A 108 -1.00 -14.23 0.55
CA ARG A 108 -2.11 -13.43 1.12
C ARG A 108 -1.65 -12.40 2.14
N ARG A 109 -0.40 -12.48 2.55
CA ARG A 109 0.17 -11.61 3.58
C ARG A 109 0.62 -10.28 2.97
N PHE A 110 0.83 -9.30 3.84
CA PHE A 110 1.40 -8.02 3.45
C PHE A 110 2.93 -8.07 3.45
N PHE A 111 3.50 -7.31 2.52
CA PHE A 111 4.94 -7.13 2.38
C PHE A 111 5.24 -5.65 2.12
N ALA A 112 6.44 -5.22 2.51
CA ALA A 112 6.94 -3.87 2.28
C ALA A 112 8.42 -3.91 1.84
N GLY A 113 8.90 -2.82 1.27
CA GLY A 113 10.23 -2.71 0.66
C GLY A 113 10.19 -2.71 -0.87
N GLY A 114 11.08 -1.91 -1.49
CA GLY A 114 11.11 -1.64 -2.92
C GLY A 114 10.53 -0.27 -3.28
N GLY A 115 10.65 0.13 -4.55
CA GLY A 115 10.42 1.50 -5.00
C GLY A 115 9.01 2.07 -4.78
N GLY A 116 7.98 1.23 -4.67
CA GLY A 116 6.60 1.65 -4.38
C GLY A 116 6.23 1.62 -2.89
N SER A 117 7.15 1.23 -2.01
CA SER A 117 6.92 1.01 -0.58
C SER A 117 7.93 1.78 0.26
N VAL A 118 9.15 1.28 0.40
CA VAL A 118 10.27 1.98 1.06
C VAL A 118 11.47 1.91 0.14
N ARG A 119 11.80 3.06 -0.47
CA ARG A 119 12.98 3.19 -1.35
C ARG A 119 14.26 2.94 -0.55
N GLY A 120 15.25 2.36 -1.23
CA GLY A 120 16.50 1.91 -0.61
C GLY A 120 16.46 0.49 -0.02
N TYR A 121 15.28 -0.13 0.11
CA TYR A 121 15.14 -1.53 0.52
C TYR A 121 14.85 -2.44 -0.67
N ALA A 122 15.30 -3.70 -0.56
CA ALA A 122 14.96 -4.73 -1.53
C ALA A 122 13.44 -5.00 -1.54
N PHE A 123 12.94 -5.48 -2.68
CA PHE A 123 11.53 -5.78 -2.84
C PHE A 123 11.05 -6.78 -1.78
N GLN A 124 9.97 -6.44 -1.06
CA GLN A 124 9.35 -7.29 -0.03
C GLN A 124 10.26 -7.68 1.15
N SER A 125 11.36 -6.95 1.36
CA SER A 125 12.38 -7.31 2.36
C SER A 125 12.09 -6.81 3.78
N ILE A 126 11.05 -6.00 3.99
CA ILE A 126 10.69 -5.43 5.30
C ILE A 126 9.58 -6.27 5.93
N GLY A 127 9.85 -6.82 7.12
CA GLY A 127 8.87 -7.58 7.91
C GLY A 127 9.47 -8.83 8.57
N PRO A 128 8.62 -9.71 9.11
CA PRO A 128 9.02 -10.98 9.71
C PRO A 128 9.72 -11.88 8.70
N ARG A 129 10.68 -12.67 9.18
CA ARG A 129 11.49 -13.59 8.38
C ARG A 129 11.58 -14.96 9.02
N ASP A 130 11.80 -15.98 8.20
CA ASP A 130 12.06 -17.34 8.67
C ASP A 130 13.53 -17.50 9.12
N ILE A 131 13.87 -18.71 9.58
CA ILE A 131 15.23 -19.05 10.02
C ILE A 131 16.28 -18.98 8.89
N ASN A 132 15.84 -19.01 7.64
CA ASN A 132 16.70 -18.92 6.45
C ASN A 132 16.70 -17.49 5.87
N ASP A 133 16.22 -16.51 6.62
CA ASP A 133 16.07 -15.10 6.21
C ASP A 133 15.05 -14.85 5.07
N ASN A 134 14.18 -15.80 4.74
CA ASN A 134 13.14 -15.57 3.74
C ASN A 134 12.01 -14.69 4.29
N PRO A 135 11.46 -13.76 3.50
CA PRO A 135 10.36 -12.90 3.95
C PRO A 135 9.08 -13.72 4.16
N LEU A 136 8.55 -13.69 5.39
CA LEU A 136 7.31 -14.38 5.76
C LEU A 136 6.05 -13.54 5.51
N GLY A 137 6.22 -12.22 5.31
CA GLY A 137 5.13 -11.26 5.30
C GLY A 137 4.43 -11.12 6.65
N GLY A 138 3.46 -10.23 6.73
CA GLY A 138 2.70 -9.93 7.94
C GLY A 138 1.19 -9.92 7.74
N GLN A 139 0.47 -9.99 8.86
CA GLN A 139 -0.99 -9.76 8.89
C GLN A 139 -1.33 -8.27 8.89
N SER A 140 -0.39 -7.40 9.23
CA SER A 140 -0.56 -5.95 9.18
C SER A 140 0.57 -5.29 8.38
N VAL A 141 0.26 -4.15 7.79
CA VAL A 141 1.24 -3.25 7.19
C VAL A 141 0.87 -1.81 7.46
N LEU A 142 1.89 -0.99 7.72
CA LEU A 142 1.78 0.46 7.75
C LEU A 142 2.93 1.02 6.91
N GLU A 143 2.63 1.85 5.92
CA GLU A 143 3.59 2.56 5.10
C GLU A 143 3.27 4.06 5.15
N ALA A 144 4.30 4.89 5.23
CA ALA A 144 4.20 6.33 5.18
C ALA A 144 5.37 6.89 4.39
N ALA A 145 5.15 7.98 3.66
CA ALA A 145 6.24 8.71 3.05
C ALA A 145 5.93 10.18 2.86
N ILE A 146 6.99 10.97 2.87
CA ILE A 146 7.00 12.40 2.56
C ILE A 146 8.04 12.62 1.46
N GLU A 147 7.68 13.39 0.44
CA GLU A 147 8.53 13.73 -0.68
C GLU A 147 8.38 15.21 -1.03
N ALA A 148 9.49 15.89 -1.31
CA ALA A 148 9.50 17.21 -1.92
C ALA A 148 10.14 17.11 -3.30
N ARG A 149 9.49 17.66 -4.33
CA ARG A 149 9.93 17.56 -5.73
C ARG A 149 9.89 18.89 -6.45
N TRP A 150 10.88 19.12 -7.31
CA TRP A 150 11.05 20.32 -8.13
C TRP A 150 11.28 19.96 -9.59
N THR A 151 10.71 20.74 -10.50
CA THR A 151 11.03 20.67 -11.93
C THR A 151 12.17 21.63 -12.22
N LEU A 152 13.25 21.13 -12.82
CA LEU A 152 14.44 21.93 -13.13
C LEU A 152 14.36 22.49 -14.55
N ARG A 153 14.30 21.61 -15.57
CA ARG A 153 14.23 21.99 -16.99
C ARG A 153 13.53 20.90 -17.81
N GLY A 154 12.47 21.26 -18.53
CA GLY A 154 11.72 20.28 -19.32
C GLY A 154 11.24 19.11 -18.45
N PRO A 155 11.52 17.84 -18.80
CA PRO A 155 11.16 16.68 -17.99
C PRO A 155 12.12 16.40 -16.83
N LEU A 156 13.24 17.11 -16.72
CA LEU A 156 14.21 16.90 -15.65
C LEU A 156 13.73 17.53 -14.34
N GLY A 157 13.71 16.74 -13.28
CA GLY A 157 13.38 17.18 -11.92
C GLY A 157 14.31 16.61 -10.87
N MET A 158 14.14 17.07 -9.64
CA MET A 158 14.83 16.60 -8.44
C MET A 158 13.80 16.31 -7.36
N ALA A 159 14.05 15.32 -6.52
CA ALA A 159 13.23 15.03 -5.35
C ALA A 159 14.10 14.68 -4.15
N VAL A 160 13.59 14.97 -2.96
CA VAL A 160 14.10 14.44 -1.69
C VAL A 160 12.95 13.78 -0.96
N PHE A 161 13.22 12.65 -0.30
CA PHE A 161 12.16 11.86 0.32
C PHE A 161 12.59 11.15 1.59
N VAL A 162 11.59 10.81 2.39
CA VAL A 162 11.68 9.89 3.51
C VAL A 162 10.51 8.92 3.39
N ASP A 163 10.81 7.63 3.30
CA ASP A 163 9.83 6.55 3.32
C ASP A 163 10.00 5.74 4.61
N ALA A 164 8.90 5.24 5.18
CA ALA A 164 8.92 4.34 6.31
C ALA A 164 7.87 3.24 6.15
N ALA A 165 8.17 2.04 6.62
CA ALA A 165 7.18 0.98 6.72
C ALA A 165 7.41 0.05 7.91
N ARG A 166 6.33 -0.61 8.32
CA ARG A 166 6.30 -1.75 9.22
C ARG A 166 5.40 -2.83 8.65
N VAL A 167 5.80 -4.08 8.81
CA VAL A 167 5.00 -5.27 8.54
C VAL A 167 5.09 -6.17 9.76
N GLY A 168 3.97 -6.69 10.25
CA GLY A 168 3.93 -7.46 11.50
C GLY A 168 2.66 -8.28 11.69
N ALA A 169 2.43 -8.78 12.91
CA ALA A 169 1.15 -9.42 13.25
C ALA A 169 0.07 -8.36 13.54
N PHE A 170 -1.19 -8.78 13.65
CA PHE A 170 -2.32 -7.86 13.84
C PHE A 170 -2.28 -7.12 15.20
N ASP A 171 -1.71 -7.74 16.23
CA ASP A 171 -1.66 -7.28 17.63
C ASP A 171 -0.36 -6.54 18.00
N THR A 172 0.63 -6.53 17.11
CA THR A 172 1.96 -5.99 17.41
C THR A 172 2.10 -4.57 16.90
N LEU A 173 1.86 -3.60 17.80
CA LEU A 173 2.27 -2.20 17.62
C LEU A 173 3.73 -1.97 18.07
N ASP A 174 4.62 -2.95 17.90
CA ASP A 174 6.01 -2.84 18.36
C ASP A 174 6.84 -1.87 17.49
N GLU A 175 7.28 -0.76 18.08
CA GLU A 175 8.08 0.28 17.44
C GLU A 175 9.34 -0.22 16.73
N GLN A 176 9.91 -1.34 17.18
CA GLN A 176 11.20 -1.85 16.71
C GLN A 176 11.19 -2.42 15.28
N GLN A 177 10.01 -2.65 14.71
CA GLN A 177 9.86 -3.20 13.35
C GLN A 177 9.76 -2.12 12.25
N THR A 178 9.85 -0.83 12.60
CA THR A 178 9.88 0.23 11.60
C THR A 178 11.21 0.22 10.84
N ARG A 179 11.14 0.39 9.52
CA ARG A 179 12.28 0.58 8.62
C ARG A 179 12.09 1.87 7.86
N VAL A 180 13.18 2.65 7.71
CA VAL A 180 13.17 3.99 7.11
C VAL A 180 14.19 4.03 5.97
N GLY A 181 13.80 4.62 4.84
CA GLY A 181 14.65 4.94 3.70
C GLY A 181 14.63 6.43 3.41
N VAL A 182 15.77 6.99 3.00
CA VAL A 182 15.93 8.41 2.67
C VAL A 182 16.71 8.55 1.37
N GLY A 183 16.48 9.63 0.63
CA GLY A 183 17.20 9.93 -0.62
C GLY A 183 16.77 11.21 -1.29
#